data_AF-A0A915MUK0-F1
#
_entry.id   AF-A0A915MUK0-F1
#
_cell.length_a   1.000
_cell.length_b   1.000
_cell.length_c   1.000
_cell.angle_alpha   90.00
_cell.angle_beta   90.00
_cell.angle_gamma   90.00
#
_symmetry.space_group_name_H-M   'P 1'
#
loop_
_entity.id
_entity.type
_entity.pdbx_description
1 polymer ?
#
loop_
_entity_poly.entity_id
_entity_poly.type
_entity_poly.pdbx_seq_one_letter_code
_entity_poly.pdbx_strand_id
1 'polypeptide(L)'
;MSADSDFRFSEEYEQLRSVGLGQSCIAADLAPNRPKNRFTNILPYDHSRVKLKQTDDDDGSDYVNASYIPGFNSRREFIAAQGPLPSTRDHFWRLVWEQQVPAIIALTKCVEKGRDKCHQYWPDNRQRSVLYADIEVTLLTESIDYEEFTIRELRLTNLSEPGQQPRT
;
A
#
# COMPACT_ATOMS: atom_id res chain seq x y z
N MET A 1 -25.26 9.12 -21.72
CA MET A 1 -24.57 8.51 -22.87
C MET A 1 -23.51 9.50 -23.29
N SER A 2 -22.24 9.08 -23.29
CA SER A 2 -21.14 9.86 -23.86
C SER A 2 -21.38 10.09 -25.35
N ALA A 3 -20.84 11.18 -25.89
CA ALA A 3 -20.85 11.41 -27.34
C ALA A 3 -20.03 10.30 -28.03
N ASP A 4 -20.51 9.81 -29.18
CA ASP A 4 -19.82 8.85 -30.05
C ASP A 4 -19.27 7.60 -29.34
N SER A 5 -19.99 7.10 -28.33
CA SER A 5 -19.63 5.87 -27.59
C SER A 5 -18.18 5.88 -27.06
N ASP A 6 -17.74 7.01 -26.52
CA ASP A 6 -16.39 7.20 -25.94
C ASP A 6 -15.23 7.05 -26.95
N PHE A 7 -15.50 7.16 -28.26
CA PHE A 7 -14.47 6.97 -29.31
C PHE A 7 -13.19 7.77 -29.06
N ARG A 8 -13.32 9.09 -28.78
CA ARG A 8 -12.16 9.96 -28.55
C ARG A 8 -11.45 9.67 -27.22
N PHE A 9 -12.19 9.26 -26.19
CA PHE A 9 -11.57 8.81 -24.93
C PHE A 9 -10.76 7.53 -25.14
N SER A 10 -11.26 6.60 -25.94
CA SER A 10 -10.55 5.37 -26.30
C SER A 10 -9.25 5.68 -27.05
N GLU A 11 -9.31 6.55 -28.05
CA GLU A 11 -8.13 6.95 -28.82
C GLU A 11 -7.06 7.63 -27.96
N GLU A 12 -7.46 8.53 -27.05
CA GLU A 12 -6.53 9.19 -26.14
C GLU A 12 -5.92 8.22 -25.13
N TYR A 13 -6.72 7.32 -24.55
CA TYR A 13 -6.24 6.34 -23.57
C TYR A 13 -5.22 5.36 -24.17
N GLU A 14 -5.41 4.93 -25.42
CA GLU A 14 -4.47 4.05 -26.11
C GLU A 14 -3.08 4.69 -26.30
N GLN A 15 -3.00 6.02 -26.38
CA GLN A 15 -1.70 6.71 -26.46
C GLN A 15 -0.87 6.53 -25.19
N LEU A 16 -1.51 6.30 -24.04
CA LEU A 16 -0.83 6.08 -22.76
C LEU A 16 -0.23 4.68 -22.63
N ARG A 17 -0.59 3.74 -23.50
CA ARG A 17 -0.18 2.32 -23.40
C ARG A 17 1.34 2.11 -23.41
N SER A 18 2.08 3.00 -24.06
CA SER A 18 3.55 2.92 -24.16
C SER A 18 4.27 3.67 -23.03
N VAL A 19 3.55 4.44 -22.22
CA VAL A 19 4.13 5.29 -21.18
C VAL A 19 4.79 4.42 -20.11
N GLY A 20 6.06 4.70 -19.84
CA GLY A 20 6.84 4.01 -18.82
C GLY A 20 7.33 2.61 -19.21
N LEU A 21 7.03 2.13 -20.42
CA LEU A 21 7.61 0.89 -20.93
C LEU A 21 9.15 0.96 -20.95
N GLY A 22 9.80 -0.16 -20.61
CA GLY A 22 11.25 -0.28 -20.59
C GLY A 22 11.93 0.23 -19.31
N GLN A 23 11.17 0.78 -18.36
CA GLN A 23 11.72 1.10 -17.04
C GLN A 23 11.99 -0.18 -16.25
N SER A 24 13.04 -0.17 -15.44
CA SER A 24 13.51 -1.36 -14.72
C SER A 24 12.65 -1.67 -13.48
N CYS A 25 12.47 -2.96 -13.19
CA CYS A 25 11.80 -3.49 -12.00
C CYS A 25 12.67 -4.55 -11.30
N ILE A 26 14.00 -4.41 -11.36
CA ILE A 26 14.98 -5.42 -10.96
C ILE A 26 14.78 -5.85 -9.51
N ALA A 27 14.53 -4.90 -8.59
CA ALA A 27 14.33 -5.21 -7.19
C ALA A 27 13.10 -6.11 -6.97
N ALA A 28 12.02 -5.86 -7.73
CA ALA A 28 10.78 -6.64 -7.64
C ALA A 28 10.94 -8.08 -8.14
N ASP A 29 11.90 -8.30 -9.05
CA ASP A 29 12.20 -9.60 -9.66
C ASP A 29 13.24 -10.43 -8.91
N LEU A 30 13.84 -9.89 -7.84
CA LEU A 30 14.74 -10.66 -6.98
C LEU A 30 14.00 -11.85 -6.35
N ALA A 31 14.66 -13.00 -6.26
CA ALA A 31 14.08 -14.23 -5.71
C ALA A 31 13.36 -14.05 -4.37
N PRO A 32 13.91 -13.34 -3.36
CA PRO A 32 13.20 -13.11 -2.09
C PRO A 32 12.00 -12.15 -2.20
N ASN A 33 11.95 -11.29 -3.23
CA ASN A 33 10.92 -10.28 -3.39
C ASN A 33 9.72 -10.74 -4.24
N ARG A 34 9.91 -11.74 -5.10
CA ARG A 34 8.81 -12.30 -5.93
C ARG A 34 7.58 -12.71 -5.12
N PRO A 35 7.71 -13.42 -3.97
CA PRO A 35 6.55 -13.79 -3.15
C PRO A 35 5.86 -12.59 -2.48
N LYS A 36 6.51 -11.43 -2.44
CA LYS A 36 5.96 -10.18 -1.87
C LYS A 36 5.05 -9.45 -2.89
N ASN A 37 4.98 -9.90 -4.15
CA ASN A 37 4.12 -9.33 -5.20
C ASN A 37 2.79 -10.07 -5.31
N ARG A 38 1.67 -9.34 -5.30
CA ARG A 38 0.33 -9.92 -5.52
C ARG A 38 0.13 -10.39 -6.96
N PHE A 39 0.70 -9.67 -7.91
CA PHE A 39 0.63 -10.00 -9.33
C PHE A 39 2.02 -9.93 -9.94
N THR A 40 2.36 -10.91 -10.78
CA THR A 40 3.68 -10.99 -11.43
C THR A 40 3.89 -9.90 -12.49
N ASN A 41 2.81 -9.30 -12.99
CA ASN A 41 2.84 -8.27 -14.02
C ASN A 41 2.60 -6.85 -13.49
N ILE A 42 2.47 -6.67 -12.17
CA ILE A 42 2.28 -5.36 -11.53
C ILE A 42 3.42 -5.14 -10.54
N LEU A 43 4.52 -4.61 -11.05
CA LEU A 43 5.78 -4.43 -10.31
C LEU A 43 6.12 -2.94 -10.20
N PRO A 44 6.65 -2.47 -9.05
CA PRO A 44 7.09 -1.10 -8.91
C PRO A 44 8.39 -0.87 -9.70
N TYR A 45 8.50 0.28 -10.37
CA TYR A 45 9.75 0.66 -11.04
C TYR A 45 10.84 0.97 -10.01
N ASP A 46 12.08 0.58 -10.29
CA ASP A 46 13.20 0.73 -9.36
C ASP A 46 13.48 2.18 -8.94
N HIS A 47 13.26 3.14 -9.85
CA HIS A 47 13.51 4.56 -9.62
C HIS A 47 12.45 5.24 -8.74
N SER A 48 11.24 4.67 -8.66
CA SER A 48 10.11 5.25 -7.91
C SER A 48 9.63 4.39 -6.75
N ARG A 49 10.12 3.14 -6.62
CA ARG A 49 9.74 2.25 -5.51
C ARG A 49 10.04 2.89 -4.15
N VAL A 50 9.17 2.62 -3.19
CA VAL A 50 9.44 2.90 -1.78
C VAL A 50 10.48 1.90 -1.27
N LYS A 51 11.43 2.38 -0.47
CA LYS A 51 12.49 1.57 0.13
C LYS A 51 12.33 1.61 1.64
N LEU A 52 12.15 0.46 2.26
CA LEU A 52 12.18 0.34 3.72
C LEU A 52 13.63 0.31 4.21
N LYS A 53 13.84 0.63 5.49
CA LYS A 53 15.12 0.37 6.16
C LYS A 53 15.43 -1.14 6.09
N GLN A 54 16.66 -1.48 5.74
CA GLN A 54 17.09 -2.88 5.74
C GLN A 54 17.13 -3.43 7.17
N THR A 55 16.74 -4.70 7.31
CA THR A 55 16.86 -5.47 8.55
C THR A 55 17.79 -6.65 8.30
N ASP A 56 18.62 -7.00 9.27
CA ASP A 56 19.65 -8.04 9.12
C ASP A 56 19.06 -9.46 8.91
N ASP A 57 17.79 -9.66 9.30
CA ASP A 57 17.14 -10.97 9.33
C ASP A 57 16.40 -11.37 8.03
N ASP A 58 16.27 -10.47 7.04
CA ASP A 58 15.50 -10.72 5.81
C ASP A 58 16.17 -10.13 4.56
N ASP A 59 16.60 -11.02 3.67
CA ASP A 59 17.07 -10.69 2.33
C ASP A 59 15.91 -10.04 1.54
N GLY A 60 16.04 -8.78 1.17
CA GLY A 60 14.95 -8.02 0.54
C GLY A 60 13.98 -7.39 1.53
N SER A 61 14.39 -7.21 2.79
CA SER A 61 13.66 -6.43 3.80
C SER A 61 13.37 -4.98 3.42
N ASP A 62 14.13 -4.42 2.48
CA ASP A 62 13.91 -3.08 1.92
C ASP A 62 12.73 -3.02 0.94
N TYR A 63 12.23 -4.17 0.52
CA TYR A 63 11.26 -4.28 -0.56
C TYR A 63 9.81 -4.31 -0.08
N VAL A 64 9.01 -3.44 -0.69
CA VAL A 64 7.56 -3.45 -0.64
C VAL A 64 7.05 -3.05 -2.02
N ASN A 65 5.98 -3.71 -2.50
CA ASN A 65 5.36 -3.37 -3.78
C ASN A 65 4.55 -2.07 -3.64
N ALA A 66 5.28 -0.95 -3.72
CA ALA A 66 4.75 0.39 -3.62
C ALA A 66 5.67 1.39 -4.34
N SER A 67 5.09 2.43 -4.93
CA SER A 67 5.80 3.49 -5.64
C SER A 67 5.34 4.87 -5.17
N TYR A 68 6.26 5.82 -5.10
CA TYR A 68 5.87 7.23 -4.96
C TYR A 68 5.24 7.72 -6.27
N ILE A 69 4.11 8.40 -6.14
CA ILE A 69 3.35 8.98 -7.25
C ILE A 69 3.24 10.50 -7.03
N PRO A 70 3.54 11.32 -8.06
CA PRO A 70 3.36 12.76 -7.96
C PRO A 70 1.88 13.10 -7.88
N GLY A 71 1.57 14.13 -7.09
CA GLY A 71 0.27 14.79 -7.12
C GLY A 71 0.43 16.25 -7.53
N PHE A 72 -0.60 17.05 -7.27
CA PHE A 72 -0.61 18.47 -7.60
C PHE A 72 0.39 19.29 -6.75
N ASN A 73 0.55 18.92 -5.48
CA ASN A 73 1.31 19.68 -4.49
C ASN A 73 2.76 19.20 -4.34
N SER A 74 3.04 17.92 -4.65
CA SER A 74 4.37 17.34 -4.46
C SER A 74 4.68 16.23 -5.47
N ARG A 75 5.98 16.09 -5.82
CA ARG A 75 6.46 14.98 -6.64
C ARG A 75 6.36 13.61 -5.96
N ARG A 76 6.16 13.59 -4.63
CA ARG A 76 5.97 12.39 -3.81
C ARG A 76 4.77 12.58 -2.89
N GLU A 77 3.66 13.05 -3.45
CA GLU A 77 2.44 13.33 -2.69
C GLU A 77 1.74 12.04 -2.25
N PHE A 78 1.77 11.03 -3.11
CA PHE A 78 1.12 9.75 -2.84
C PHE A 78 2.11 8.60 -2.83
N ILE A 79 1.73 7.53 -2.14
CA ILE A 79 2.33 6.21 -2.29
C ILE A 79 1.23 5.29 -2.81
N ALA A 80 1.39 4.81 -4.05
CA ALA A 80 0.54 3.77 -4.59
C ALA A 80 1.13 2.41 -4.21
N ALA A 81 0.40 1.63 -3.42
CA ALA A 81 0.82 0.32 -2.92
C ALA A 81 -0.19 -0.76 -3.29
N GLN A 82 0.27 -2.00 -3.46
CA GLN A 82 -0.64 -3.14 -3.60
C GLN A 82 -1.44 -3.35 -2.31
N GLY A 83 -2.63 -3.95 -2.41
CA GLY A 83 -3.35 -4.47 -1.25
C GLY A 83 -2.51 -5.54 -0.52
N PRO A 84 -2.17 -5.37 0.77
CA PRO A 84 -1.26 -6.27 1.48
C PRO A 84 -1.64 -7.75 1.37
N LEU A 85 -0.62 -8.60 1.26
CA LEU A 85 -0.74 -10.05 1.40
C LEU A 85 -0.66 -10.42 2.89
N PRO A 86 -1.10 -11.63 3.30
CA PRO A 86 -0.88 -12.10 4.66
C PRO A 86 0.60 -12.03 5.09
N SER A 87 1.53 -12.31 4.17
CA SER A 87 2.97 -12.28 4.38
C SER A 87 3.59 -10.87 4.33
N THR A 88 2.87 -9.84 3.85
CA THR A 88 3.44 -8.49 3.64
C THR A 88 2.75 -7.41 4.47
N ARG A 89 1.82 -7.77 5.36
CA ARG A 89 1.13 -6.82 6.25
C ARG A 89 2.11 -6.08 7.19
N ASP A 90 3.16 -6.75 7.63
CA ASP A 90 4.20 -6.18 8.49
C ASP A 90 5.04 -5.14 7.72
N HIS A 91 5.43 -5.47 6.48
CA HIS A 91 6.11 -4.54 5.58
C HIS A 91 5.25 -3.30 5.27
N PHE A 92 3.93 -3.47 5.15
CA PHE A 92 3.00 -2.39 4.93
C PHE A 92 2.96 -1.41 6.12
N TRP A 93 2.88 -1.90 7.35
CA TRP A 93 2.91 -1.01 8.52
C TRP A 93 4.27 -0.37 8.73
N ARG A 94 5.36 -1.07 8.44
CA ARG A 94 6.70 -0.48 8.39
C ARG A 94 6.77 0.68 7.39
N LEU A 95 6.19 0.52 6.19
CA LEU A 95 6.06 1.62 5.22
C LEU A 95 5.29 2.81 5.82
N VAL A 96 4.13 2.57 6.42
CA VAL A 96 3.30 3.64 7.01
C VAL A 96 4.04 4.37 8.13
N TRP A 97 4.78 3.64 8.96
CA TRP A 97 5.60 4.21 10.02
C TRP A 97 6.78 5.02 9.46
N GLU A 98 7.65 4.38 8.68
CA GLU A 98 8.90 4.96 8.18
C GLU A 98 8.66 6.16 7.25
N GLN A 99 7.60 6.12 6.43
CA GLN A 99 7.26 7.18 5.49
C GLN A 99 6.36 8.26 6.08
N GLN A 100 6.09 8.20 7.40
CA GLN A 100 5.23 9.16 8.09
C GLN A 100 3.86 9.35 7.43
N VAL A 101 3.27 8.26 6.90
CA VAL A 101 1.99 8.32 6.20
C VAL A 101 0.88 8.72 7.18
N PRO A 102 0.14 9.82 6.93
CA PRO A 102 -0.90 10.31 7.83
C PRO A 102 -2.29 9.76 7.51
N ALA A 103 -2.48 9.17 6.33
CA ALA A 103 -3.77 8.65 5.90
C ALA A 103 -3.59 7.47 4.93
N ILE A 104 -4.45 6.46 5.07
CA ILE A 104 -4.50 5.30 4.18
C ILE A 104 -5.85 5.30 3.48
N ILE A 105 -5.84 5.36 2.15
CA ILE A 105 -7.05 5.31 1.33
C ILE A 105 -7.17 3.92 0.70
N ALA A 106 -8.06 3.08 1.24
CA ALA A 106 -8.31 1.73 0.72
C ALA A 106 -9.49 1.74 -0.26
N LEU A 107 -9.20 1.54 -1.55
CA LEU A 107 -10.19 1.60 -2.64
C LEU A 107 -10.78 0.22 -3.03
N THR A 108 -10.63 -0.79 -2.19
CA THR A 108 -11.13 -2.16 -2.46
C THR A 108 -11.55 -2.84 -1.16
N LYS A 109 -12.54 -3.75 -1.25
CA LYS A 109 -12.89 -4.64 -0.13
C LYS A 109 -11.88 -5.78 -0.06
N CYS A 110 -11.74 -6.43 1.10
CA CYS A 110 -10.86 -7.61 1.20
C CYS A 110 -11.26 -8.72 0.22
N VAL A 111 -12.58 -8.92 0.03
CA VAL A 111 -13.16 -9.92 -0.88
C VAL A 111 -14.17 -9.24 -1.81
N GLU A 112 -14.04 -9.48 -3.10
CA GLU A 112 -14.97 -9.01 -4.13
C GLU A 112 -15.36 -10.16 -5.05
N LYS A 113 -16.66 -10.39 -5.24
CA LYS A 113 -17.19 -11.50 -6.07
C LYS A 113 -16.54 -12.85 -5.73
N GLY A 114 -16.31 -13.11 -4.44
CA GLY A 114 -15.70 -14.34 -3.94
C GLY A 114 -14.19 -14.47 -4.16
N ARG A 115 -13.49 -13.40 -4.57
CA ARG A 115 -12.03 -13.40 -4.77
C ARG A 115 -11.35 -12.47 -3.79
N ASP A 116 -10.24 -12.93 -3.21
CA ASP A 116 -9.41 -12.12 -2.33
C ASP A 116 -8.69 -11.02 -3.13
N LYS A 117 -8.95 -9.78 -2.76
CA LYS A 117 -8.32 -8.57 -3.32
C LYS A 117 -7.27 -7.99 -2.39
N CYS A 118 -7.52 -8.07 -1.09
CA CYS A 118 -6.67 -7.51 -0.05
C CYS A 118 -6.79 -8.37 1.22
N HIS A 119 -5.67 -8.61 1.91
CA HIS A 119 -5.73 -9.17 3.25
C HIS A 119 -6.11 -8.06 4.24
N GLN A 120 -6.90 -8.38 5.27
CA GLN A 120 -7.17 -7.42 6.33
C GLN A 120 -5.88 -7.12 7.09
N TYR A 121 -5.40 -5.90 6.98
CA TYR A 121 -4.16 -5.43 7.60
C TYR A 121 -4.40 -4.51 8.79
N TRP A 122 -5.62 -4.44 9.33
CA TRP A 122 -5.95 -3.58 10.46
C TRP A 122 -6.67 -4.37 11.57
N PRO A 123 -6.51 -3.95 12.85
CA PRO A 123 -7.32 -4.44 13.97
C PRO A 123 -8.80 -4.15 13.76
N ASP A 124 -9.68 -5.00 14.32
CA ASP A 124 -11.12 -4.81 14.28
C ASP A 124 -11.74 -4.83 15.69
N ASN A 125 -13.07 -4.77 15.77
CA ASN A 125 -13.77 -4.78 17.06
C ASN A 125 -13.59 -6.09 17.86
N ARG A 126 -13.14 -7.19 17.25
CA ARG A 126 -12.82 -8.45 17.93
C ARG A 126 -11.39 -8.44 18.49
N GLN A 127 -10.47 -7.79 17.78
CA GLN A 127 -9.08 -7.61 18.19
C GLN A 127 -8.66 -6.16 18.00
N ARG A 128 -8.84 -5.35 19.06
CA ARG A 128 -8.62 -3.89 19.01
C ARG A 128 -7.16 -3.47 18.83
N SER A 129 -6.20 -4.32 19.15
CA SER A 129 -4.77 -4.05 18.94
C SER A 129 -4.07 -5.26 18.34
N VAL A 130 -3.24 -5.03 17.34
CA VAL A 130 -2.44 -6.05 16.65
C VAL A 130 -1.03 -5.53 16.47
N LEU A 131 -0.05 -6.39 16.74
CA LEU A 131 1.36 -6.12 16.50
C LEU A 131 1.76 -6.59 15.09
N TYR A 132 2.35 -5.69 14.31
CA TYR A 132 2.89 -5.94 12.97
C TYR A 132 4.38 -5.60 12.97
N ALA A 133 5.25 -6.61 12.98
CA ALA A 133 6.65 -6.46 13.40
C ALA A 133 6.76 -5.73 14.76
N ASP A 134 7.35 -4.53 14.80
CA ASP A 134 7.49 -3.72 16.03
C ASP A 134 6.40 -2.65 16.18
N ILE A 135 5.45 -2.58 15.24
CA ILE A 135 4.44 -1.51 15.20
C ILE A 135 3.12 -2.07 15.72
N GLU A 136 2.75 -1.63 16.92
CA GLU A 136 1.42 -1.88 17.45
C GLU A 136 0.43 -0.93 16.79
N VAL A 137 -0.60 -1.49 16.15
CA VAL A 137 -1.71 -0.74 15.56
C VAL A 137 -2.96 -0.99 16.38
N THR A 138 -3.51 0.06 16.95
CA THR A 138 -4.73 0.04 17.77
C THR A 138 -5.88 0.71 17.03
N LEU A 139 -7.03 0.05 16.93
CA LEU A 139 -8.29 0.66 16.50
C LEU A 139 -8.86 1.55 17.62
N LEU A 140 -8.90 2.87 17.38
CA LEU A 140 -9.52 3.82 18.28
C LEU A 140 -11.02 3.90 18.02
N THR A 141 -11.39 4.23 16.79
CA THR A 141 -12.78 4.40 16.36
C THR A 141 -12.99 3.78 14.97
N GLU A 142 -14.21 3.33 14.73
CA GLU A 142 -14.68 2.87 13.42
C GLU A 142 -16.06 3.48 13.16
N SER A 143 -16.15 4.27 12.09
CA SER A 143 -17.36 4.98 11.67
C SER A 143 -17.90 4.32 10.41
N ILE A 144 -19.07 3.68 10.55
CA ILE A 144 -19.78 2.92 9.50
C ILE A 144 -21.10 3.59 9.08
N ASP A 145 -21.28 4.85 9.48
CA ASP A 145 -22.43 5.70 9.19
C ASP A 145 -22.47 6.19 7.73
N TYR A 146 -21.36 6.07 6.99
CA TYR A 146 -21.29 6.37 5.57
C TYR A 146 -21.69 5.15 4.72
N GLU A 147 -22.58 5.36 3.74
CA GLU A 147 -23.07 4.27 2.88
C GLU A 147 -21.98 3.68 1.98
N GLU A 148 -21.01 4.49 1.55
CA GLU A 148 -20.05 4.13 0.52
C GLU A 148 -18.66 3.74 1.05
N PHE A 149 -18.32 4.13 2.29
CA PHE A 149 -16.99 3.90 2.86
C PHE A 149 -17.02 3.77 4.39
N THR A 150 -15.89 3.38 4.98
CA THR A 150 -15.70 3.28 6.43
C THR A 150 -14.51 4.11 6.82
N ILE A 151 -14.63 4.91 7.88
CA ILE A 151 -13.49 5.63 8.48
C ILE A 151 -13.01 4.84 9.68
N ARG A 152 -11.68 4.67 9.81
CA ARG A 152 -11.04 4.09 10.99
C ARG A 152 -9.96 5.04 11.49
N GLU A 153 -10.04 5.42 12.75
CA GLU A 153 -8.94 6.09 13.43
C GLU A 153 -8.06 5.04 14.07
N LEU A 154 -6.77 5.05 13.70
CA LEU A 154 -5.80 4.05 14.12
C LEU A 154 -4.68 4.75 14.87
N ARG A 155 -4.26 4.20 16.00
CA ARG A 155 -3.05 4.64 16.70
C ARG A 155 -1.91 3.67 16.42
N LEU A 156 -0.76 4.20 16.06
CA LEU A 156 0.48 3.47 15.84
C LEU A 156 1.46 3.76 16.98
N THR A 157 2.01 2.71 17.58
CA THR A 157 3.09 2.79 18.55
C THR A 157 4.23 1.90 18.08
N ASN A 158 5.43 2.46 17.89
CA ASN A 158 6.60 1.65 17.59
C ASN A 158 7.31 1.21 18.88
N LEU A 159 7.30 -0.10 19.14
CA LEU A 159 7.86 -0.70 20.34
C LEU A 159 9.39 -0.76 20.33
N SER A 160 10.03 -0.70 19.15
CA SER A 160 11.50 -0.58 19.05
C SER A 160 12.01 0.85 19.30
N GLU A 161 11.11 1.84 19.28
CA GLU A 161 11.41 3.26 19.46
C GLU A 161 10.56 3.85 20.62
N PRO A 162 10.68 3.37 21.87
CA PRO A 162 9.76 3.69 22.97
C PRO A 162 9.77 5.18 23.39
N GLY A 163 10.78 5.96 22.97
CA GLY A 163 10.85 7.40 23.18
C GLY A 163 10.07 8.22 22.14
N GLN A 164 9.60 7.61 21.05
CA GLN A 164 8.84 8.28 20.01
C GLN A 164 7.35 8.29 20.38
N GLN A 165 6.69 9.44 20.21
CA GLN A 165 5.28 9.56 20.51
C GLN A 165 4.44 8.67 19.58
N PRO A 166 3.35 8.06 20.08
CA PRO A 166 2.37 7.40 19.24
C PRO A 166 1.83 8.34 18.17
N ARG A 167 1.53 7.77 17.00
CA ARG A 167 0.97 8.48 15.86
C ARG A 167 -0.49 8.08 15.67
N THR A 168 -1.29 9.00 15.13
CA THR A 168 -2.67 8.73 14.68
C THR A 168 -2.77 9.08 13.21
#